data_AF-A0A496T2F5-F1
#
_entry.id   AF-A0A496T2F5-F1
#
_cell.length_a   1.000
_cell.length_b   1.000
_cell.length_c   1.000
_cell.angle_alpha   90.00
_cell.angle_beta   90.00
_cell.angle_gamma   90.00
#
_symmetry.space_group_name_H-M   'P 1'
#
loop_
_entity.id
_entity.type
_entity.pdbx_description
1 polymer ?
#
loop_
_entity_poly.entity_id
_entity_poly.type
_entity_poly.pdbx_seq_one_letter_code
_entity_poly.pdbx_strand_id
1 'polypeptide(L)'
;SGGGPTSELLAHLKAHAIRKKVSKGVERAVIHVHSPNLITLTYALDLDTPRISKLLWEMHAECIVMFPEGVEFVLWMLPGSSELADATAKGLQRRRIAVWQFHGVVATGRNLDAAFGLIDVAEKAAENYLKTMAGGGVKNKLTTQQLQAIVKHFNLKPDTSILNMEI
;
A
#
# COMPACT_ATOMS: atom_id res chain seq x y z
N SER A 1 -30.96 -4.97 -0.29
CA SER A 1 -29.77 -5.67 0.26
C SER A 1 -30.18 -7.08 0.66
N GLY A 2 -29.67 -8.09 -0.05
CA GLY A 2 -30.05 -9.51 0.11
C GLY A 2 -29.10 -10.34 0.96
N GLY A 3 -28.46 -9.77 1.99
CA GLY A 3 -27.64 -10.48 2.98
C GLY A 3 -26.40 -11.24 2.46
N GLY A 4 -26.08 -11.17 1.17
CA GLY A 4 -24.94 -11.85 0.58
C GLY A 4 -23.59 -11.24 1.01
N PRO A 5 -22.48 -11.99 0.87
CA PRO A 5 -21.13 -11.46 1.05
C PRO A 5 -20.83 -10.25 0.14
N THR A 6 -19.76 -9.52 0.44
CA THR A 6 -19.27 -8.42 -0.40
C THR A 6 -19.13 -8.84 -1.88
N SER A 7 -19.42 -7.92 -2.81
CA SER A 7 -19.18 -8.12 -4.25
C SER A 7 -17.71 -8.40 -4.59
N GLU A 8 -16.79 -8.08 -3.68
CA GLU A 8 -15.35 -8.30 -3.82
C GLU A 8 -14.85 -9.53 -3.09
N LEU A 9 -15.74 -10.47 -2.78
CA LEU A 9 -15.40 -11.68 -2.03
C LEU A 9 -14.23 -12.44 -2.68
N LEU A 10 -14.17 -12.48 -4.02
CA LEU A 10 -13.10 -13.15 -4.73
C LEU A 10 -11.72 -12.51 -4.45
N ALA A 11 -11.63 -11.19 -4.41
CA ALA A 11 -10.39 -10.48 -4.08
C ALA A 11 -9.96 -10.78 -2.64
N HIS A 12 -10.89 -10.77 -1.69
CA HIS A 12 -10.63 -11.17 -0.30
C HIS A 12 -10.13 -12.61 -0.19
N LEU A 13 -10.80 -13.56 -0.84
CA LEU A 13 -10.44 -14.98 -0.77
C LEU A 13 -9.08 -15.27 -1.39
N LYS A 14 -8.77 -14.67 -2.56
CA LYS A 14 -7.45 -14.82 -3.19
C LYS A 14 -6.34 -14.16 -2.36
N ALA A 15 -6.61 -12.99 -1.77
CA ALA A 15 -5.70 -12.35 -0.82
C ALA A 15 -5.42 -13.25 0.39
N HIS A 16 -6.44 -13.82 1.03
CA HIS A 16 -6.25 -14.78 2.12
C HIS A 16 -5.43 -16.00 1.69
N ALA A 17 -5.71 -16.58 0.52
CA ALA A 17 -5.01 -17.75 0.03
C ALA A 17 -3.50 -17.50 -0.16
N ILE A 18 -3.13 -16.40 -0.84
CA ILE A 18 -1.72 -16.07 -1.07
C ILE A 18 -1.02 -15.67 0.23
N ARG A 19 -1.67 -14.85 1.07
CA ARG A 19 -1.06 -14.38 2.33
C ARG A 19 -0.92 -15.50 3.35
N LYS A 20 -1.86 -16.46 3.41
CA LYS A 20 -1.69 -17.68 4.22
C LYS A 20 -0.43 -18.45 3.82
N LYS A 21 -0.18 -18.59 2.51
CA LYS A 21 1.02 -19.28 1.99
C LYS A 21 2.30 -18.51 2.33
N VAL A 22 2.35 -17.22 2.05
CA VAL A 22 3.54 -16.37 2.26
C VAL A 22 3.88 -16.21 3.75
N SER A 23 2.86 -15.97 4.59
CA SER A 23 3.03 -15.73 6.03
C SER A 23 3.04 -17.02 6.88
N LYS A 24 2.96 -18.20 6.27
CA LYS A 24 2.80 -19.50 6.97
C LYS A 24 1.61 -19.52 7.95
N GLY A 25 0.50 -18.89 7.55
CA GLY A 25 -0.75 -18.86 8.31
C GLY A 25 -0.83 -17.82 9.44
N VAL A 26 0.13 -16.90 9.51
CA VAL A 26 0.13 -15.79 10.49
C VAL A 26 -0.88 -14.71 10.11
N GLU A 27 -1.01 -14.37 8.83
CA GLU A 27 -1.93 -13.33 8.38
C GLU A 27 -3.35 -13.85 8.19
N ARG A 28 -4.31 -13.17 8.82
CA ARG A 28 -5.70 -13.61 8.99
C ARG A 28 -6.74 -12.52 8.74
N ALA A 29 -6.31 -11.30 8.44
CA ALA A 29 -7.19 -10.18 8.14
C ALA A 29 -6.87 -9.63 6.74
N VAL A 30 -7.93 -9.25 6.02
CA VAL A 30 -7.88 -8.50 4.77
C VAL A 30 -8.89 -7.36 4.91
N ILE A 31 -8.45 -6.12 4.70
CA ILE A 31 -9.30 -4.92 4.71
C ILE A 31 -9.22 -4.27 3.34
N HIS A 32 -10.37 -4.02 2.74
CA HIS A 32 -10.53 -3.11 1.62
C HIS A 32 -11.25 -1.84 2.10
N VAL A 33 -10.78 -0.67 1.70
CA VAL A 33 -11.42 0.62 2.01
C VAL A 33 -11.12 1.66 0.92
N HIS A 34 -11.99 2.66 0.81
CA HIS A 34 -11.83 3.79 -0.10
C HIS A 34 -11.10 4.96 0.60
N SER A 35 -9.79 4.79 0.81
CA SER A 35 -8.92 5.80 1.42
C SER A 35 -8.79 7.07 0.55
N PRO A 36 -9.34 8.23 0.97
CA PRO A 36 -9.50 9.40 0.09
C PRO A 36 -8.21 9.97 -0.47
N ASN A 37 -7.16 10.11 0.34
CA ASN A 37 -5.90 10.71 -0.09
C ASN A 37 -5.12 9.75 -1.00
N LEU A 38 -5.07 8.46 -0.67
CA LEU A 38 -4.49 7.44 -1.55
C LEU A 38 -5.19 7.40 -2.91
N ILE A 39 -6.53 7.46 -2.95
CA ILE A 39 -7.28 7.55 -4.20
C ILE A 39 -6.92 8.83 -4.95
N THR A 40 -6.84 9.97 -4.25
CA THR A 40 -6.53 11.27 -4.85
C THR A 40 -5.15 11.29 -5.50
N LEU A 41 -4.15 10.65 -4.89
CA LEU A 41 -2.83 10.48 -5.52
C LEU A 41 -2.92 9.80 -6.89
N THR A 42 -3.84 8.85 -7.05
CA THR A 42 -3.98 8.11 -8.32
C THR A 42 -4.52 8.96 -9.47
N TYR A 43 -5.21 10.07 -9.18
CA TYR A 43 -5.62 11.07 -10.18
C TYR A 43 -4.54 12.12 -10.42
N ALA A 44 -3.72 12.41 -9.41
CA ALA A 44 -2.79 13.52 -9.42
C ALA A 44 -1.42 13.17 -10.03
N LEU A 45 -1.05 11.89 -10.05
CA LEU A 45 0.30 11.43 -10.37
C LEU A 45 0.29 10.21 -11.29
N ASP A 46 1.31 10.09 -12.14
CA ASP A 46 1.63 8.85 -12.84
C ASP A 46 2.33 7.88 -11.89
N LEU A 47 1.56 6.93 -11.36
CA LEU A 47 2.02 5.99 -10.34
C LEU A 47 2.28 4.60 -10.90
N ASP A 48 3.31 3.97 -10.35
CA ASP A 48 3.56 2.53 -10.39
C ASP A 48 4.02 2.10 -8.98
N THR A 49 4.23 0.78 -8.81
CA THR A 49 4.64 0.19 -7.53
C THR A 49 5.89 0.88 -6.94
N PRO A 50 7.00 1.09 -7.68
CA PRO A 50 8.14 1.86 -7.17
C PRO A 50 7.80 3.31 -6.77
N ARG A 51 7.11 4.07 -7.65
CA ARG A 51 6.83 5.50 -7.41
C ARG A 51 5.94 5.71 -6.19
N ILE A 52 4.84 4.96 -6.05
CA ILE A 52 3.96 5.12 -4.88
C ILE A 52 4.67 4.70 -3.58
N SER A 53 5.44 3.61 -3.62
CA SER A 53 6.16 3.12 -2.44
C SER A 53 7.18 4.16 -1.95
N LYS A 54 8.02 4.65 -2.86
CA LYS A 54 9.07 5.61 -2.55
C LYS A 54 8.46 6.95 -2.12
N LEU A 55 7.40 7.43 -2.79
CA LEU A 55 6.67 8.63 -2.38
C LEU A 55 6.17 8.55 -0.93
N LEU A 56 5.49 7.47 -0.57
CA LEU A 56 4.93 7.31 0.78
C LEU A 56 6.04 7.22 1.84
N TRP A 57 7.14 6.51 1.55
CA TRP A 57 8.32 6.47 2.42
C TRP A 57 8.94 7.85 2.62
N GLU A 58 9.05 8.65 1.56
CA GLU A 58 9.66 9.99 1.63
C GLU A 58 8.81 11.00 2.41
N MET A 59 7.49 10.79 2.46
CA MET A 59 6.53 11.71 3.06
C MET A 59 6.18 11.39 4.52
N HIS A 60 6.52 10.20 5.01
CA HIS A 60 6.31 9.84 6.41
C HIS A 60 7.24 8.69 6.87
N ALA A 61 8.01 8.91 7.94
CA ALA A 61 9.07 8.00 8.39
C ALA A 61 8.56 6.59 8.73
N GLU A 62 7.38 6.47 9.35
CA GLU A 62 6.81 5.18 9.73
C GLU A 62 6.43 4.30 8.53
N CYS A 63 6.28 4.87 7.34
CA CYS A 63 5.90 4.09 6.16
C CYS A 63 6.94 3.01 5.80
N ILE A 64 8.23 3.33 5.86
CA ILE A 64 9.28 2.32 5.57
C ILE A 64 9.41 1.29 6.70
N VAL A 65 9.04 1.64 7.93
CA VAL A 65 8.98 0.72 9.08
C VAL A 65 7.82 -0.24 8.93
N MET A 66 6.65 0.28 8.56
CA MET A 66 5.40 -0.46 8.51
C MET A 66 5.29 -1.36 7.28
N PHE A 67 5.76 -0.91 6.12
CA PHE A 67 5.75 -1.66 4.85
C PHE A 67 7.09 -1.51 4.11
N PRO A 68 8.19 -2.08 4.64
CA PRO A 68 9.52 -2.03 4.00
C PRO A 68 9.52 -2.69 2.61
N GLU A 69 8.61 -3.61 2.33
CA GLU A 69 8.45 -4.24 1.03
C GLU A 69 7.75 -3.35 -0.03
N GLY A 70 7.21 -2.21 0.39
CA GLY A 70 6.51 -1.24 -0.43
C GLY A 70 5.01 -1.52 -0.57
N VAL A 71 4.37 -0.71 -1.41
CA VAL A 71 2.94 -0.75 -1.74
C VAL A 71 2.79 -1.20 -3.20
N GLU A 72 1.94 -2.21 -3.44
CA GLU A 72 1.61 -2.59 -4.80
C GLU A 72 0.71 -1.54 -5.43
N PHE A 73 0.96 -1.18 -6.69
CA PHE A 73 0.04 -0.38 -7.48
C PHE A 73 -0.63 -1.26 -8.55
N VAL A 74 -1.94 -1.35 -8.49
CA VAL A 74 -2.77 -2.09 -9.45
C VAL A 74 -3.48 -1.08 -10.34
N LEU A 75 -3.20 -1.15 -11.66
CA LEU A 75 -3.90 -0.36 -12.66
C LEU A 75 -5.41 -0.62 -12.61
N TRP A 76 -6.19 0.34 -13.12
CA TRP A 76 -7.65 0.23 -13.10
C TRP A 76 -8.12 -1.09 -13.75
N MET A 77 -8.99 -1.78 -13.02
CA MET A 77 -9.69 -2.98 -13.45
C MET A 77 -11.13 -2.92 -12.92
N LEU A 78 -12.02 -3.69 -13.52
CA LEU A 78 -13.43 -3.70 -13.12
C LEU A 78 -13.58 -4.20 -11.66
N PRO A 79 -14.24 -3.44 -10.76
CA PRO A 79 -14.50 -3.88 -9.39
C PRO A 79 -15.28 -5.20 -9.34
N GLY A 80 -14.89 -6.07 -8.41
CA GLY A 80 -15.48 -7.41 -8.27
C GLY A 80 -15.08 -8.43 -9.36
N SER A 81 -14.23 -8.05 -10.33
CA SER A 81 -13.81 -8.96 -11.40
C SER A 81 -12.72 -9.95 -10.97
N SER A 82 -12.60 -11.04 -11.73
CA SER A 82 -11.53 -12.04 -11.56
C SER A 82 -10.14 -11.45 -11.76
N GLU A 83 -10.01 -10.56 -12.74
CA GLU A 83 -8.76 -9.90 -13.13
C GLU A 83 -8.24 -9.03 -11.98
N LEU A 84 -9.11 -8.22 -11.37
CA LEU A 84 -8.76 -7.41 -10.21
C LEU A 84 -8.32 -8.30 -9.05
N ALA A 85 -9.05 -9.38 -8.79
CA ALA A 85 -8.71 -10.32 -7.72
C ALA A 85 -7.35 -11.02 -7.97
N ASP A 86 -7.04 -11.39 -9.21
CA ASP A 86 -5.76 -12.00 -9.59
C ASP A 86 -4.60 -11.02 -9.51
N ALA A 87 -4.77 -9.81 -10.04
CA ALA A 87 -3.76 -8.76 -9.97
C ALA A 87 -3.45 -8.38 -8.52
N THR A 88 -4.49 -8.26 -7.69
CA THR A 88 -4.35 -8.00 -6.25
C THR A 88 -3.59 -9.12 -5.56
N ALA A 89 -3.97 -10.39 -5.79
CA ALA A 89 -3.30 -11.53 -5.18
C ALA A 89 -1.84 -11.67 -5.62
N LYS A 90 -1.52 -11.37 -6.89
CA LYS A 90 -0.15 -11.36 -7.41
C LYS A 90 0.71 -10.30 -6.70
N GLY A 91 0.20 -9.08 -6.54
CA GLY A 91 0.88 -8.03 -5.78
C GLY A 91 1.09 -8.41 -4.32
N LEU A 92 0.03 -8.93 -3.70
CA LEU A 92 0.03 -9.38 -2.32
C LEU A 92 0.93 -10.61 -2.08
N GLN A 93 1.49 -11.25 -3.10
CA GLN A 93 2.54 -12.26 -2.90
C GLN A 93 3.82 -11.64 -2.35
N ARG A 94 4.13 -10.39 -2.73
CA ARG A 94 5.34 -9.68 -2.32
C ARG A 94 5.08 -8.62 -1.26
N ARG A 95 3.87 -8.03 -1.27
CA ARG A 95 3.51 -6.87 -0.45
C ARG A 95 2.32 -7.17 0.44
N ARG A 96 2.14 -6.41 1.52
CA ARG A 96 0.96 -6.54 2.39
C ARG A 96 -0.14 -5.55 2.08
N ILE A 97 0.13 -4.55 1.24
CA ILE A 97 -0.79 -3.48 0.88
C ILE A 97 -0.75 -3.24 -0.63
N ALA A 98 -1.91 -2.98 -1.22
CA ALA A 98 -2.10 -2.71 -2.65
C ALA A 98 -3.08 -1.55 -2.84
N VAL A 99 -2.71 -0.56 -3.64
CA VAL A 99 -3.58 0.53 -4.09
C VAL A 99 -4.16 0.16 -5.45
N TRP A 100 -5.47 0.27 -5.57
CA TRP A 100 -6.23 0.12 -6.81
C TRP A 100 -6.49 1.49 -7.39
N GLN A 101 -5.96 1.73 -8.59
CA GLN A 101 -6.08 3.01 -9.28
C GLN A 101 -7.56 3.46 -9.39
N PHE A 102 -7.83 4.69 -8.96
CA PHE A 102 -9.17 5.31 -8.93
C PHE A 102 -10.22 4.65 -8.03
N HIS A 103 -9.86 3.67 -7.21
CA HIS A 103 -10.84 2.87 -6.45
C HIS A 103 -10.57 2.86 -4.95
N GLY A 104 -9.40 2.41 -4.50
CA GLY A 104 -9.16 2.27 -3.06
C GLY A 104 -7.90 1.49 -2.73
N VAL A 105 -7.87 0.92 -1.53
CA VAL A 105 -6.71 0.18 -1.03
C VAL A 105 -7.15 -1.13 -0.41
N VAL A 106 -6.30 -2.15 -0.53
CA VAL A 106 -6.43 -3.44 0.15
C VAL A 106 -5.18 -3.68 0.98
N ALA A 107 -5.34 -4.03 2.24
CA ALA A 107 -4.22 -4.42 3.11
C ALA A 107 -4.49 -5.71 3.87
N THR A 108 -3.41 -6.37 4.27
CA THR A 108 -3.42 -7.68 4.91
C THR A 108 -2.57 -7.67 6.19
N GLY A 109 -2.98 -8.46 7.18
CA GLY A 109 -2.30 -8.47 8.48
C GLY A 109 -2.66 -9.66 9.35
N ARG A 110 -1.92 -9.83 10.45
CA ARG A 110 -2.18 -10.88 11.46
C ARG A 110 -3.55 -10.77 12.13
N ASN A 111 -4.08 -9.55 12.20
CA ASN A 111 -5.38 -9.19 12.75
C ASN A 111 -5.85 -7.89 12.08
N LEU A 112 -7.06 -7.44 12.43
CA LEU A 112 -7.66 -6.23 11.87
C LEU A 112 -6.80 -5.00 12.15
N ASP A 113 -6.30 -4.82 13.37
CA ASP A 113 -5.45 -3.68 13.75
C ASP A 113 -4.19 -3.58 12.88
N ALA A 114 -3.52 -4.71 12.61
CA ALA A 114 -2.34 -4.72 11.77
C ALA A 114 -2.66 -4.37 10.30
N ALA A 115 -3.77 -4.87 9.77
CA ALA A 115 -4.19 -4.52 8.40
C ALA A 115 -4.62 -3.05 8.30
N PHE A 116 -5.38 -2.57 9.29
CA PHE A 116 -5.82 -1.18 9.37
C PHE A 116 -4.64 -0.22 9.55
N GLY A 117 -3.70 -0.53 10.44
CA GLY A 117 -2.51 0.30 10.66
C GLY A 117 -1.64 0.48 9.43
N LEU A 118 -1.57 -0.51 8.53
CA LEU A 118 -0.90 -0.34 7.23
C LEU A 118 -1.62 0.71 6.36
N ILE A 119 -2.94 0.64 6.31
CA ILE A 119 -3.76 1.59 5.53
C ILE A 119 -3.66 2.99 6.12
N ASP A 120 -3.80 3.11 7.44
CA ASP A 120 -3.82 4.39 8.15
C ASP A 120 -2.50 5.16 7.98
N VAL A 121 -1.37 4.46 8.12
CA VAL A 121 -0.03 5.05 7.92
C VAL A 121 0.20 5.45 6.45
N ALA A 122 -0.26 4.65 5.48
CA ALA A 122 -0.15 4.99 4.06
C ALA A 122 -1.06 6.17 3.67
N GLU A 123 -2.30 6.18 4.17
CA GLU A 123 -3.25 7.27 3.98
C GLU A 123 -2.73 8.57 4.59
N LYS A 124 -2.09 8.51 5.77
CA LYS A 124 -1.47 9.66 6.41
C LYS A 124 -0.34 10.26 5.58
N ALA A 125 0.51 9.42 5.00
CA ALA A 125 1.59 9.89 4.13
C ALA A 125 1.06 10.54 2.84
N ALA A 126 0.00 9.96 2.25
CA ALA A 126 -0.69 10.55 1.12
C ALA A 126 -1.31 11.92 1.45
N GLU A 127 -1.95 12.03 2.63
CA GLU A 127 -2.48 13.30 3.14
C GLU A 127 -1.40 14.36 3.26
N ASN A 128 -0.25 14.01 3.86
CA ASN A 128 0.89 14.93 3.99
C ASN A 128 1.34 15.44 2.62
N TYR A 129 1.51 14.54 1.64
CA TYR A 129 1.91 14.93 0.28
C TYR A 129 0.93 15.93 -0.35
N LEU A 130 -0.36 15.58 -0.36
CA LEU A 130 -1.39 16.39 -1.02
C LEU A 130 -1.52 17.77 -0.37
N LYS A 131 -1.48 17.84 0.97
CA LYS A 131 -1.50 19.12 1.70
C LYS A 131 -0.26 19.96 1.41
N THR A 132 0.92 19.34 1.33
CA THR A 132 2.15 20.06 0.98
C THR A 132 2.10 20.56 -0.47
N MET A 133 1.59 19.77 -1.41
CA MET A 133 1.41 20.19 -2.79
C MET A 133 0.43 21.37 -2.90
N ALA A 134 -0.71 21.31 -2.21
CA ALA A 134 -1.67 22.41 -2.13
C ALA A 134 -1.08 23.68 -1.49
N GLY A 135 -0.14 23.52 -0.55
CA GLY A 135 0.58 24.61 0.13
C GLY A 135 1.74 25.24 -0.65
N GLY A 136 1.93 24.89 -1.93
CA GLY A 136 2.99 25.45 -2.77
C GLY A 136 4.13 24.48 -3.11
N GLY A 137 3.91 23.18 -2.98
CA GLY A 137 4.84 22.14 -3.42
C GLY A 137 5.76 21.58 -2.34
N VAL A 138 6.25 20.36 -2.56
CA VAL A 138 7.20 19.69 -1.67
C VAL A 138 8.59 20.32 -1.79
N LYS A 139 8.97 21.14 -0.80
CA LYS A 139 10.31 21.76 -0.73
C LYS A 139 11.37 20.86 -0.11
N ASN A 140 10.96 19.92 0.74
CA ASN A 140 11.85 18.98 1.41
C ASN A 140 11.09 17.69 1.74
N LYS A 141 11.81 16.55 1.76
CA LYS A 141 11.29 15.20 2.01
C LYS A 141 12.40 14.34 2.61
N LEU A 142 12.07 13.16 3.15
CA LEU A 142 13.09 12.25 3.65
C LEU A 142 14.02 11.84 2.51
N THR A 143 15.33 12.01 2.69
CA THR A 143 16.32 11.60 1.70
C THR A 143 16.53 10.09 1.73
N THR A 144 17.09 9.52 0.66
CA THR A 144 17.49 8.11 0.63
C THR A 144 18.42 7.75 1.78
N GLN A 145 19.36 8.63 2.15
CA GLN A 145 20.27 8.39 3.28
C GLN A 145 19.52 8.37 4.63
N GLN A 146 18.52 9.23 4.81
CA GLN A 146 17.69 9.23 6.02
C GLN A 146 16.82 7.96 6.09
N LEU A 147 16.24 7.53 4.97
CA LEU A 147 15.51 6.26 4.90
C LEU A 147 16.41 5.05 5.21
N GLN A 148 17.64 5.04 4.67
CA GLN A 148 18.65 4.01 4.99
C GLN A 148 19.02 3.99 6.48
N ALA A 149 19.08 5.16 7.14
CA ALA A 149 19.31 5.25 8.57
C ALA A 149 18.17 4.64 9.38
N ILE A 150 16.91 4.89 8.99
CA ILE A 150 15.72 4.26 9.61
C ILE A 150 15.77 2.74 9.42
N VAL A 151 16.05 2.27 8.20
CA VAL A 151 16.19 0.85 7.88
C VAL A 151 17.24 0.17 8.76
N LYS A 152 18.41 0.80 8.92
CA LYS A 152 19.49 0.30 9.78
C LYS A 152 19.07 0.27 11.25
N HIS A 153 18.41 1.33 11.74
CA HIS A 153 18.00 1.43 13.14
C HIS A 153 16.99 0.34 13.54
N PHE A 154 15.98 0.11 12.69
CA PHE A 154 14.93 -0.88 12.95
C PHE A 154 15.23 -2.29 12.39
N ASN A 155 16.45 -2.51 11.85
CA ASN A 155 16.87 -3.78 11.25
C ASN A 155 15.88 -4.32 10.19
N LEU A 156 15.43 -3.44 9.29
CA LEU A 156 14.41 -3.73 8.29
C LEU A 156 15.02 -4.36 7.04
N LYS A 157 14.17 -5.07 6.26
CA LYS A 157 14.53 -5.63 4.95
C LYS A 157 13.68 -4.98 3.85
N PRO A 158 14.05 -3.77 3.38
CA PRO A 158 13.28 -3.08 2.37
C PRO A 158 13.50 -3.65 0.97
N ASP A 159 12.59 -3.34 0.05
CA ASP A 159 12.89 -3.50 -1.38
C ASP A 159 13.97 -2.47 -1.78
N THR A 160 15.21 -2.95 -1.91
CA THR A 160 16.37 -2.09 -2.19
C THR A 160 16.32 -1.42 -3.56
N SER A 161 15.59 -1.99 -4.51
CA SER A 161 15.41 -1.39 -5.84
C SER A 161 14.56 -0.11 -5.76
N ILE A 162 13.56 -0.11 -4.87
CA ILE A 162 12.72 1.07 -4.60
C ILE A 162 13.47 2.05 -3.70
N LEU A 163 14.15 1.57 -2.66
CA LEU A 163 14.85 2.44 -1.70
C LEU A 163 15.88 3.34 -2.39
N ASN A 164 16.64 2.79 -3.34
CA ASN A 164 17.71 3.50 -4.04
C ASN A 164 17.26 4.16 -5.35
N MET A 165 15.97 4.13 -5.67
CA MET A 165 15.41 4.85 -6.81
C MET A 165 15.46 6.36 -6.56
N GLU A 166 15.77 7.12 -7.61
CA GLU A 166 15.58 8.57 -7.67
C GLU A 166 14.25 8.85 -8.39
N ILE A 167 13.39 9.68 -7.78
CA ILE A 167 12.13 10.17 -8.38
C ILE A 167 12.24 11.65 -8.65
#